data_AF-A0AAD4XZB6-F1
#
_entry.id   AF-A0AAD4XZB6-F1
#
_cell.length_a   1.000
_cell.length_b   1.000
_cell.length_c   1.000
_cell.angle_alpha   90.00
_cell.angle_beta   90.00
_cell.angle_gamma   90.00
#
_symmetry.space_group_name_H-M   'P 1'
#
loop_
_entity.id
_entity.type
_entity.pdbx_description
1 polymer ?
#
loop_
_entity_poly.entity_id
_entity_poly.type
_entity_poly.pdbx_seq_one_letter_code
_entity_poly.pdbx_strand_id
1 'polypeptide(L)'
;MGKHHLQSKRHSLIDVAINCELGLSRRLFEICDGTFFPSLHHEMSAIVGCFNKRAQKLLQVHLSSGFKKYFTWIKWKLVKGNHVAMVEEGKELVTYAMINAIAIRKILKKYDKIHYSKQGQAFKSQAQSMHTEILQSPWLCELIAFHINLKETKKDMRNLAGFFEECLVNFDGGKPSLSFSLFDSAKLDIDLTCSICLDTVFDVVSLTCSHIFCHMCACSASSVTIVDGLKAADPKAKCPLCREEGVFEGAVHLEELNILLSRSCPDYWTERLQTERRERVRQAKEYWESHCRALSGV
;
A
#
# COMPACT_ATOMS: atom_id res chain seq x y z
N MET A 1 -19.81 0.04 9.32
CA MET A 1 -19.34 0.56 10.63
C MET A 1 -18.17 1.55 10.56
N GLY A 2 -17.37 1.63 9.48
CA GLY A 2 -16.28 2.62 9.36
C GLY A 2 -16.69 4.04 8.89
N LYS A 3 -17.86 4.21 8.26
CA LYS A 3 -18.34 5.53 7.77
C LYS A 3 -18.49 6.59 8.88
N HIS A 4 -18.66 6.18 10.13
CA HIS A 4 -18.99 7.10 11.23
C HIS A 4 -17.82 7.53 12.12
N HIS A 5 -16.65 6.87 12.08
CA HIS A 5 -15.65 7.13 13.12
C HIS A 5 -14.98 8.51 12.97
N LEU A 6 -14.48 8.83 11.77
CA LEU A 6 -13.89 10.14 11.51
C LEU A 6 -14.94 11.22 11.33
N GLN A 7 -16.11 10.89 10.79
CA GLN A 7 -17.18 11.86 10.55
C GLN A 7 -17.83 12.33 11.87
N SER A 8 -17.88 11.46 12.89
CA SER A 8 -18.30 11.81 14.26
C SER A 8 -17.24 12.64 15.00
N LYS A 9 -15.95 12.29 14.90
CA LYS A 9 -14.84 13.04 15.52
C LYS A 9 -14.40 14.28 14.74
N ARG A 10 -14.88 14.47 13.51
CA ARG A 10 -14.60 15.65 12.69
C ARG A 10 -15.08 16.92 13.39
N HIS A 11 -16.23 16.87 14.04
CA HIS A 11 -16.74 18.00 14.82
C HIS A 11 -15.81 18.27 16.00
N SER A 12 -15.45 17.27 16.81
CA SER A 12 -14.54 17.48 17.94
C SER A 12 -13.15 17.99 17.56
N LEU A 13 -12.56 17.53 16.45
CA LEU A 13 -11.26 18.04 15.97
C LEU A 13 -11.36 19.48 15.42
N ILE A 14 -12.48 19.79 14.75
CA ILE A 14 -12.74 21.15 14.26
C ILE A 14 -13.06 22.07 15.45
N ASP A 15 -13.75 21.61 16.48
CA ASP A 15 -14.06 22.35 17.70
C ASP A 15 -12.78 22.66 18.49
N VAL A 16 -11.82 21.72 18.55
CA VAL A 16 -10.48 21.99 19.11
C VAL A 16 -9.78 23.13 18.35
N ALA A 17 -9.83 23.13 17.01
CA ALA A 17 -9.25 24.19 16.19
C ALA A 17 -9.98 25.54 16.34
N ILE A 18 -11.32 25.53 16.42
CA ILE A 18 -12.16 26.73 16.57
C ILE A 18 -12.01 27.34 17.98
N ASN A 19 -11.94 26.52 19.03
CA ASN A 19 -11.80 27.00 20.41
C ASN A 19 -10.47 27.74 20.65
N CYS A 20 -9.45 27.54 19.81
CA CYS A 20 -8.23 28.34 19.82
C CYS A 20 -8.38 29.73 19.18
N GLU A 21 -9.37 29.95 18.31
CA GLU A 21 -9.60 31.20 17.58
C GLU A 21 -10.05 32.34 18.52
N LEU A 22 -10.61 32.01 19.69
CA LEU A 22 -11.05 32.97 20.71
C LEU A 22 -9.89 33.57 21.54
N GLY A 23 -8.64 33.16 21.31
CA GLY A 23 -7.46 33.65 22.01
C GLY A 23 -6.39 34.23 21.08
N LEU A 24 -6.42 35.56 20.87
CA LEU A 24 -5.46 36.33 20.06
C LEU A 24 -4.05 36.43 20.69
N SER A 25 -3.36 35.31 20.97
CA SER A 25 -1.97 35.33 21.45
C SER A 25 -1.13 34.20 20.86
N ARG A 26 0.14 34.50 20.51
CA ARG A 26 1.13 33.57 19.94
C ARG A 26 1.32 32.30 20.79
N ARG A 27 1.17 32.41 22.11
CA ARG A 27 1.27 31.28 23.05
C ARG A 27 0.08 30.31 22.95
N LEU A 28 -1.12 30.79 22.59
CA LEU A 28 -2.28 29.91 22.37
C LEU A 28 -2.16 29.11 21.06
N PHE A 29 -1.51 29.65 20.03
CA PHE A 29 -1.26 28.92 18.79
C PHE A 29 -0.31 27.72 18.99
N GLU A 30 0.77 27.88 19.76
CA GLU A 30 1.70 26.77 20.08
C GLU A 30 1.02 25.67 20.92
N ILE A 31 0.13 26.04 21.84
CA ILE A 31 -0.68 25.10 22.63
C ILE A 31 -1.70 24.37 21.74
N CYS A 32 -2.28 25.08 20.75
CA CYS A 32 -3.19 24.49 19.78
C CYS A 32 -2.48 23.46 18.90
N ASP A 33 -1.33 23.82 18.31
CA ASP A 33 -0.49 22.92 17.52
C ASP A 33 -0.13 21.65 18.34
N GLY A 34 0.26 21.85 19.61
CA GLY A 34 0.66 20.78 20.54
C GLY A 34 -0.45 19.82 20.96
N THR A 35 -1.72 20.12 20.66
CA THR A 35 -2.86 19.25 20.98
C THR A 35 -3.57 18.74 19.72
N PHE A 36 -3.75 19.60 18.72
CA PHE A 36 -4.45 19.27 17.48
C PHE A 36 -3.71 18.23 16.65
N PHE A 37 -2.43 18.46 16.32
CA PHE A 37 -1.68 17.55 15.43
C PHE A 37 -1.42 16.18 16.05
N PRO A 38 -1.06 16.05 17.34
CA PRO A 38 -0.96 14.74 17.98
C PRO A 38 -2.29 13.97 17.99
N SER A 39 -3.40 14.67 18.26
CA SER A 39 -4.74 14.06 18.24
C SER A 39 -5.12 13.59 16.83
N LEU A 40 -4.88 14.43 15.81
CA LEU A 40 -5.13 14.08 14.41
C LEU A 40 -4.26 12.90 13.97
N HIS A 41 -2.97 12.90 14.32
CA HIS A 41 -2.07 11.78 14.05
C HIS A 41 -2.59 10.48 14.66
N HIS A 42 -3.03 10.50 15.93
CA HIS A 42 -3.61 9.34 16.59
C HIS A 42 -4.84 8.78 15.83
N GLU A 43 -5.76 9.65 15.41
CA GLU A 43 -6.91 9.23 14.58
C GLU A 43 -6.48 8.66 13.23
N MET A 44 -5.49 9.28 12.57
CA MET A 44 -4.94 8.79 11.30
C MET A 44 -4.34 7.39 11.45
N SER A 45 -3.53 7.16 12.49
CA SER A 45 -2.98 5.84 12.80
C SER A 45 -4.08 4.81 13.05
N ALA A 46 -5.15 5.17 13.77
CA ALA A 46 -6.28 4.27 14.03
C ALA A 46 -7.04 3.90 12.75
N ILE A 47 -7.26 4.87 11.85
CA ILE A 47 -7.86 4.64 10.53
C ILE A 47 -7.01 3.66 9.71
N VAL A 48 -5.71 3.94 9.59
CA VAL A 48 -4.78 3.12 8.80
C VAL A 48 -4.68 1.72 9.38
N GLY A 49 -4.55 1.58 10.70
CA GLY A 49 -4.52 0.29 11.37
C GLY A 49 -5.80 -0.53 11.15
N CYS A 50 -6.97 0.09 11.27
CA CYS A 50 -8.25 -0.55 10.99
C CYS A 50 -8.38 -0.98 9.53
N PHE A 51 -8.01 -0.10 8.59
CA PHE A 51 -8.00 -0.39 7.16
C PHE A 51 -7.07 -1.56 6.83
N ASN A 52 -5.80 -1.48 7.23
CA ASN A 52 -4.79 -2.50 6.96
C ASN A 52 -5.24 -3.88 7.46
N LYS A 53 -5.74 -3.95 8.71
CA LYS A 53 -6.22 -5.21 9.30
C LYS A 53 -7.35 -5.84 8.48
N ARG A 54 -8.32 -5.04 8.04
CA ARG A 54 -9.46 -5.54 7.25
C ARG A 54 -9.06 -5.92 5.83
N ALA A 55 -8.25 -5.08 5.17
CA ALA A 55 -7.73 -5.34 3.83
C ALA A 55 -6.90 -6.61 3.79
N GLN A 56 -5.95 -6.76 4.73
CA GLN A 56 -5.13 -7.96 4.87
C GLN A 56 -5.99 -9.21 5.09
N LYS A 57 -6.98 -9.16 5.99
CA LYS A 57 -7.86 -10.31 6.24
C LYS A 57 -8.62 -10.72 4.98
N LEU A 58 -9.15 -9.75 4.24
CA LEU A 58 -9.88 -9.99 2.99
C LEU A 58 -8.97 -10.64 1.94
N LEU A 59 -7.77 -10.08 1.73
CA LEU A 59 -6.80 -10.58 0.76
C LEU A 59 -6.25 -11.95 1.16
N GLN A 60 -6.00 -12.22 2.44
CA GLN A 60 -5.58 -13.54 2.91
C GLN A 60 -6.65 -14.61 2.65
N VAL A 61 -7.94 -14.31 2.86
CA VAL A 61 -9.03 -15.23 2.53
C VAL A 61 -9.08 -15.49 1.02
N HIS A 62 -8.89 -14.45 0.21
CA HIS A 62 -8.80 -14.59 -1.24
C HIS A 62 -7.63 -15.49 -1.68
N LEU A 63 -6.41 -15.18 -1.22
CA LEU A 63 -5.18 -15.87 -1.64
C LEU A 63 -5.08 -17.31 -1.11
N SER A 64 -5.51 -17.56 0.14
CA SER A 64 -5.54 -18.93 0.71
C SER A 64 -6.52 -19.85 -0.02
N SER A 65 -7.57 -19.30 -0.61
CA SER A 65 -8.48 -20.05 -1.48
C SER A 65 -7.88 -20.34 -2.88
N GLY A 66 -6.77 -19.66 -3.24
CA GLY A 66 -6.22 -19.56 -4.59
C GLY A 66 -5.02 -20.44 -4.92
N PHE A 67 -4.38 -21.15 -3.98
CA PHE A 67 -3.21 -22.01 -4.29
C PHE A 67 -3.54 -23.28 -5.12
N LYS A 68 -4.81 -23.50 -5.52
CA LYS A 68 -5.21 -24.50 -6.52
C LYS A 68 -5.77 -23.82 -7.79
N LYS A 69 -4.95 -22.99 -8.44
CA LYS A 69 -5.28 -22.22 -9.66
C LYS A 69 -5.82 -23.03 -10.87
N TYR A 70 -5.77 -24.37 -10.87
CA TYR A 70 -6.41 -25.18 -11.93
C TYR A 70 -7.77 -25.77 -11.52
N PHE A 71 -7.99 -26.07 -10.24
CA PHE A 71 -9.22 -26.72 -9.76
C PHE A 71 -10.35 -25.72 -9.45
N THR A 72 -9.99 -24.46 -9.20
CA THR A 72 -10.95 -23.42 -8.83
C THR A 72 -11.81 -22.94 -9.98
N TRP A 73 -11.40 -23.05 -11.25
CA TRP A 73 -12.28 -22.66 -12.37
C TRP A 73 -13.62 -23.44 -12.37
N ILE A 74 -13.61 -24.72 -11.96
CA ILE A 74 -14.81 -25.56 -11.86
C ILE A 74 -15.59 -25.28 -10.55
N LYS A 75 -14.92 -24.99 -9.43
CA LYS A 75 -15.58 -24.62 -8.15
C LYS A 75 -16.09 -23.17 -8.09
N TRP A 76 -15.49 -22.27 -8.87
CA TRP A 76 -15.83 -20.84 -9.01
C TRP A 76 -17.28 -20.66 -9.49
N LYS A 77 -17.80 -21.61 -10.28
CA LYS A 77 -19.19 -21.63 -10.75
C LYS A 77 -20.21 -21.99 -9.65
N LEU A 78 -19.78 -22.66 -8.56
CA LEU A 78 -20.68 -23.20 -7.52
C LEU A 78 -20.85 -22.27 -6.29
N VAL A 79 -19.89 -21.37 -6.01
CA VAL A 79 -19.89 -20.54 -4.78
C VAL A 79 -20.18 -19.07 -5.10
N LYS A 80 -21.38 -18.81 -5.65
CA LYS A 80 -21.78 -17.47 -6.11
C LYS A 80 -21.99 -16.46 -4.96
N GLY A 81 -22.33 -16.92 -3.75
CA GLY A 81 -22.67 -16.06 -2.60
C GLY A 81 -21.47 -15.40 -1.90
N ASN A 82 -20.43 -16.17 -1.54
CA ASN A 82 -19.28 -15.63 -0.80
C ASN A 82 -18.43 -14.68 -1.65
N HIS A 83 -18.39 -14.87 -2.97
CA HIS A 83 -17.65 -14.01 -3.89
C HIS A 83 -18.24 -12.60 -3.96
N VAL A 84 -19.56 -12.45 -3.97
CA VAL A 84 -20.22 -11.14 -4.05
C VAL A 84 -19.93 -10.33 -2.78
N ALA A 85 -20.00 -10.96 -1.61
CA ALA A 85 -19.69 -10.31 -0.34
C ALA A 85 -18.23 -9.84 -0.27
N MET A 86 -17.27 -10.65 -0.72
CA MET A 86 -15.84 -10.29 -0.71
C MET A 86 -15.52 -9.14 -1.68
N VAL A 87 -16.08 -9.16 -2.89
CA VAL A 87 -15.90 -8.05 -3.84
C VAL A 87 -16.47 -6.76 -3.27
N GLU A 88 -17.67 -6.84 -2.68
CA GLU A 88 -18.34 -5.66 -2.13
C GLU A 88 -17.59 -5.13 -0.90
N GLU A 89 -17.11 -5.99 -0.01
CA GLU A 89 -16.24 -5.58 1.10
C GLU A 89 -14.96 -4.91 0.61
N GLY A 90 -14.32 -5.46 -0.44
CA GLY A 90 -13.16 -4.83 -1.06
C GLY A 90 -13.45 -3.42 -1.57
N LYS A 91 -14.62 -3.19 -2.18
CA LYS A 91 -15.05 -1.86 -2.65
C LYS A 91 -15.34 -0.92 -1.49
N GLU A 92 -15.98 -1.41 -0.44
CA GLU A 92 -16.23 -0.62 0.77
C GLU A 92 -14.92 -0.18 1.43
N LEU A 93 -13.88 -1.02 1.41
CA LEU A 93 -12.57 -0.69 1.95
C LEU A 93 -11.85 0.39 1.14
N VAL A 94 -11.86 0.30 -0.20
CA VAL A 94 -11.29 1.36 -1.04
C VAL A 94 -12.06 2.68 -0.84
N THR A 95 -13.39 2.61 -0.80
CA THR A 95 -14.24 3.78 -0.51
C THR A 95 -13.94 4.38 0.86
N TYR A 96 -13.72 3.53 1.87
CA TYR A 96 -13.31 3.95 3.21
C TYR A 96 -11.97 4.70 3.18
N ALA A 97 -10.96 4.17 2.49
CA ALA A 97 -9.67 4.83 2.35
C ALA A 97 -9.81 6.22 1.70
N MET A 98 -10.59 6.30 0.62
CA MET A 98 -10.83 7.55 -0.11
C MET A 98 -11.53 8.61 0.74
N ILE A 99 -12.63 8.26 1.41
CA ILE A 99 -13.39 9.19 2.24
C ILE A 99 -12.51 9.73 3.37
N ASN A 100 -11.72 8.88 4.03
CA ASN A 100 -10.83 9.30 5.10
C ASN A 100 -9.70 10.20 4.58
N ALA A 101 -9.08 9.87 3.45
CA ALA A 101 -8.04 10.72 2.84
C ALA A 101 -8.56 12.12 2.49
N ILE A 102 -9.78 12.21 1.93
CA ILE A 102 -10.44 13.49 1.63
C ILE A 102 -10.78 14.24 2.93
N ALA A 103 -11.30 13.55 3.94
CA ALA A 103 -11.67 14.15 5.22
C ALA A 103 -10.44 14.77 5.92
N ILE A 104 -9.33 14.03 6.02
CA ILE A 104 -8.07 14.53 6.60
C ILE A 104 -7.58 15.76 5.83
N ARG A 105 -7.57 15.70 4.49
CA ARG A 105 -7.19 16.85 3.65
C ARG A 105 -8.07 18.07 3.92
N LYS A 106 -9.38 17.89 4.08
CA LYS A 106 -10.33 18.98 4.40
C LYS A 106 -10.11 19.52 5.82
N ILE A 107 -9.79 18.67 6.79
CA ILE A 107 -9.47 19.07 8.18
C ILE A 107 -8.21 19.96 8.19
N LEU A 108 -7.14 19.52 7.54
CA LEU A 108 -5.88 20.29 7.47
C LEU A 108 -6.07 21.63 6.75
N LYS A 109 -6.81 21.67 5.64
CA LYS A 109 -7.16 22.94 4.97
C LYS A 109 -7.98 23.87 5.84
N LYS A 110 -8.91 23.33 6.65
CA LYS A 110 -9.72 24.13 7.57
C LYS A 110 -8.86 24.68 8.71
N TYR A 111 -7.91 23.90 9.22
CA TYR A 111 -6.92 24.33 10.21
C TYR A 111 -6.11 25.53 9.70
N ASP A 112 -5.47 25.39 8.54
CA ASP A 112 -4.69 26.47 7.93
C ASP A 112 -5.52 27.74 7.71
N LYS A 113 -6.79 27.58 7.34
CA LYS A 113 -7.73 28.69 7.15
C LYS A 113 -8.10 29.41 8.47
N ILE A 114 -8.35 28.67 9.56
CA ILE A 114 -8.68 29.24 10.88
C ILE A 114 -7.45 29.97 11.45
N HIS A 115 -6.29 29.33 11.38
CA HIS A 115 -5.07 29.83 12.03
C HIS A 115 -4.24 30.77 11.14
N TYR A 116 -4.70 31.07 9.92
CA TYR A 116 -3.94 31.81 8.91
C TYR A 116 -2.48 31.30 8.77
N SER A 117 -2.32 29.98 8.78
CA SER A 117 -1.02 29.30 8.87
C SER A 117 -0.79 28.34 7.70
N LYS A 118 0.40 27.70 7.68
CA LYS A 118 0.74 26.60 6.76
C LYS A 118 1.07 25.31 7.52
N GLN A 119 0.73 25.24 8.80
CA GLN A 119 1.10 24.11 9.64
C GLN A 119 0.34 22.83 9.28
N GLY A 120 -0.92 22.94 8.84
CA GLY A 120 -1.69 21.83 8.32
C GLY A 120 -1.07 21.23 7.05
N GLN A 121 -0.58 22.08 6.15
CA GLN A 121 0.21 21.64 5.00
C GLN A 121 1.54 20.99 5.41
N ALA A 122 2.29 21.57 6.35
CA ALA A 122 3.54 21.01 6.85
C ALA A 122 3.32 19.63 7.49
N PHE A 123 2.29 19.50 8.33
CA PHE A 123 1.88 18.23 8.92
C PHE A 123 1.51 17.20 7.85
N LYS A 124 0.82 17.60 6.76
CA LYS A 124 0.52 16.68 5.66
C LYS A 124 1.80 16.10 5.04
N SER A 125 2.78 16.95 4.75
CA SER A 125 4.08 16.52 4.21
C SER A 125 4.84 15.64 5.22
N GLN A 126 4.73 15.93 6.51
CA GLN A 126 5.32 15.10 7.56
C GLN A 126 4.61 13.73 7.67
N ALA A 127 3.28 13.69 7.60
CA ALA A 127 2.50 12.45 7.67
C ALA A 127 2.87 11.44 6.56
N GLN A 128 3.30 11.95 5.40
CA GLN A 128 3.85 11.13 4.30
C GLN A 128 5.18 10.48 4.63
N SER A 129 6.01 11.14 5.43
CA SER A 129 7.25 10.55 5.95
C SER A 129 7.04 9.65 7.16
N MET A 130 5.88 9.75 7.82
CA MET A 130 5.50 8.95 8.99
C MET A 130 4.64 7.71 8.63
N HIS A 131 4.39 7.45 7.35
CA HIS A 131 3.58 6.32 6.85
C HIS A 131 2.16 6.24 7.44
N THR A 132 1.58 7.39 7.77
CA THR A 132 0.23 7.49 8.34
C THR A 132 -0.81 7.96 7.34
N GLU A 133 -0.42 8.23 6.09
CA GLU A 133 -1.35 8.50 5.00
C GLU A 133 -1.92 7.18 4.45
N ILE A 134 -3.24 6.98 4.57
CA ILE A 134 -3.92 5.76 4.08
C ILE A 134 -3.70 5.48 2.59
N LEU A 135 -3.46 6.53 1.79
CA LEU A 135 -3.17 6.40 0.36
C LEU A 135 -1.81 5.77 0.07
N GLN A 136 -0.89 5.79 1.03
CA GLN A 136 0.41 5.13 0.93
C GLN A 136 0.37 3.70 1.48
N SER A 137 -0.77 3.23 1.99
CA SER A 137 -0.85 1.86 2.52
C SER A 137 -0.58 0.83 1.41
N PRO A 138 0.34 -0.13 1.60
CA PRO A 138 0.56 -1.21 0.63
C PRO A 138 -0.71 -2.04 0.41
N TRP A 139 -1.57 -2.14 1.42
CA TRP A 139 -2.84 -2.86 1.33
C TRP A 139 -3.87 -2.15 0.44
N LEU A 140 -3.77 -0.83 0.27
CA LEU A 140 -4.60 -0.12 -0.71
C LEU A 140 -4.17 -0.46 -2.13
N CYS A 141 -2.86 -0.53 -2.38
CA CYS A 141 -2.31 -0.95 -3.67
C CYS A 141 -2.80 -2.37 -4.04
N GLU A 142 -2.68 -3.32 -3.10
CA GLU A 142 -3.19 -4.69 -3.28
C GLU A 142 -4.70 -4.75 -3.53
N LEU A 143 -5.51 -3.97 -2.80
CA LEU A 143 -6.96 -3.94 -3.02
C LEU A 143 -7.33 -3.39 -4.40
N ILE A 144 -6.59 -2.40 -4.91
CA ILE A 144 -6.79 -1.88 -6.27
C ILE A 144 -6.42 -2.97 -7.29
N ALA A 145 -5.28 -3.63 -7.12
CA ALA A 145 -4.86 -4.72 -7.99
C ALA A 145 -5.86 -5.89 -8.00
N PHE A 146 -6.34 -6.30 -6.82
CA PHE A 146 -7.40 -7.28 -6.64
C PHE A 146 -8.66 -6.93 -7.42
N HIS A 147 -9.12 -5.67 -7.35
CA HIS A 147 -10.31 -5.23 -8.08
C HIS A 147 -10.14 -5.27 -9.59
N ILE A 148 -8.97 -4.89 -10.10
CA ILE A 148 -8.67 -4.97 -11.53
C ILE A 148 -8.65 -6.44 -11.97
N ASN A 149 -7.94 -7.29 -11.23
CA ASN A 149 -7.86 -8.73 -11.47
C ASN A 149 -9.24 -9.40 -11.51
N LEU A 150 -10.18 -8.95 -10.67
CA LEU A 150 -11.56 -9.44 -10.66
C LEU A 150 -12.39 -8.94 -11.85
N LYS A 151 -12.24 -7.66 -12.26
CA LYS A 151 -12.99 -7.09 -13.39
C LYS A 151 -12.67 -7.81 -14.70
N GLU A 152 -11.40 -8.10 -14.96
CA GLU A 152 -10.98 -8.77 -16.20
C GLU A 152 -11.49 -10.22 -16.32
N THR A 153 -11.71 -10.91 -15.19
CA THR A 153 -12.28 -12.27 -15.20
C THR A 153 -13.77 -12.32 -15.56
N LYS A 154 -14.47 -11.18 -15.61
CA LYS A 154 -15.91 -11.08 -15.87
C LYS A 154 -16.20 -10.32 -17.18
N LYS A 155 -15.79 -10.87 -18.33
CA LYS A 155 -16.25 -10.38 -19.66
C LYS A 155 -17.77 -10.44 -19.87
N ASP A 156 -18.53 -11.11 -19.00
CA ASP A 156 -20.00 -11.28 -19.13
C ASP A 156 -20.87 -10.45 -18.17
N MET A 157 -20.32 -9.61 -17.27
CA MET A 157 -21.15 -8.75 -16.40
C MET A 157 -21.06 -7.28 -16.78
N ARG A 158 -21.70 -6.93 -17.90
CA ARG A 158 -21.79 -5.55 -18.43
C ARG A 158 -22.59 -4.55 -17.58
N ASN A 159 -23.03 -4.90 -16.37
CA ASN A 159 -23.92 -4.04 -15.56
C ASN A 159 -23.42 -3.73 -14.13
N LEU A 160 -22.12 -3.78 -13.86
CA LEU A 160 -21.56 -3.33 -12.56
C LEU A 160 -20.81 -2.00 -12.68
N ALA A 161 -21.33 -1.10 -13.53
CA ALA A 161 -20.90 0.29 -13.61
C ALA A 161 -21.53 1.06 -12.44
N GLY A 162 -20.73 1.87 -11.74
CA GLY A 162 -21.28 2.79 -10.75
C GLY A 162 -20.32 3.45 -9.77
N PHE A 163 -19.09 2.95 -9.57
CA PHE A 163 -18.21 3.54 -8.53
C PHE A 163 -16.71 3.63 -8.87
N PHE A 164 -16.21 2.94 -9.89
CA PHE A 164 -14.77 2.75 -10.12
C PHE A 164 -14.42 2.76 -11.62
N GLU A 165 -14.81 3.79 -12.35
CA GLU A 165 -14.74 3.76 -13.83
C GLU A 165 -13.31 3.61 -14.38
N GLU A 166 -12.25 4.04 -13.66
CA GLU A 166 -10.89 4.07 -14.24
C GLU A 166 -9.79 3.70 -13.21
N CYS A 167 -9.62 2.41 -12.95
CA CYS A 167 -8.34 1.89 -12.42
C CYS A 167 -7.65 1.17 -13.57
N LEU A 168 -6.47 1.64 -13.98
CA LEU A 168 -5.76 1.13 -15.14
C LEU A 168 -4.27 1.01 -14.84
N VAL A 169 -3.65 -0.02 -15.40
CA VAL A 169 -2.19 -0.09 -15.52
C VAL A 169 -1.83 0.56 -16.85
N ASN A 170 -1.03 1.62 -16.78
CA ASN A 170 -0.56 2.34 -17.95
C ASN A 170 0.90 1.99 -18.20
N PHE A 171 1.28 1.88 -19.48
CA PHE A 171 2.66 1.72 -19.91
C PHE A 171 3.01 2.92 -20.80
N ASP A 172 3.03 4.11 -20.21
CA ASP A 172 3.40 5.32 -20.93
C ASP A 172 4.92 5.41 -21.05
N GLY A 173 5.44 5.60 -22.26
CA GLY A 173 6.88 5.65 -22.52
C GLY A 173 7.68 4.41 -22.05
N GLY A 174 7.04 3.25 -21.91
CA GLY A 174 7.66 2.02 -21.39
C GLY A 174 7.73 1.92 -19.86
N LYS A 175 7.20 2.91 -19.13
CA LYS A 175 7.20 2.93 -17.67
C LYS A 175 5.83 2.48 -17.12
N PRO A 176 5.75 1.37 -16.36
CA PRO A 176 4.50 0.90 -15.81
C PRO A 176 4.04 1.77 -14.64
N SER A 177 2.80 2.23 -14.66
CA SER A 177 2.19 2.92 -13.52
C SER A 177 0.78 2.41 -13.25
N LEU A 178 0.43 2.29 -11.97
CA LEU A 178 -0.93 1.99 -11.54
C LEU A 178 -1.63 3.31 -11.22
N SER A 179 -2.57 3.68 -12.09
CA SER A 179 -3.35 4.91 -11.97
C SER A 179 -4.76 4.62 -11.44
N PHE A 180 -5.19 5.44 -10.48
CA PHE A 180 -6.51 5.39 -9.88
C PHE A 180 -7.11 6.80 -9.75
N SER A 181 -8.25 7.04 -10.39
CA SER A 181 -8.96 8.33 -10.36
C SER A 181 -10.02 8.36 -9.24
N LEU A 182 -9.96 9.39 -8.38
CA LEU A 182 -10.93 9.67 -7.32
C LEU A 182 -12.04 10.64 -7.79
N PHE A 183 -13.20 10.62 -7.11
CA PHE A 183 -14.39 11.46 -7.36
C PHE A 183 -14.18 12.99 -7.36
N ASP A 184 -13.01 13.50 -6.96
CA ASP A 184 -12.71 14.94 -6.84
C ASP A 184 -11.41 15.30 -7.59
N SER A 185 -11.17 14.64 -8.73
CA SER A 185 -10.01 14.83 -9.63
C SER A 185 -8.64 14.49 -9.03
N ALA A 186 -8.58 13.98 -7.79
CA ALA A 186 -7.35 13.43 -7.25
C ALA A 186 -7.04 12.13 -7.99
N LYS A 187 -5.86 12.05 -8.60
CA LYS A 187 -5.33 10.82 -9.21
C LYS A 187 -4.27 10.28 -8.26
N LEU A 188 -4.40 9.03 -7.86
CA LEU A 188 -3.29 8.28 -7.27
C LEU A 188 -2.55 7.61 -8.42
N ASP A 189 -1.26 7.85 -8.52
CA ASP A 189 -0.40 7.22 -9.52
C ASP A 189 0.78 6.59 -8.79
N ILE A 190 0.86 5.26 -8.90
CA ILE A 190 1.90 4.46 -8.26
C ILE A 190 2.86 4.04 -9.36
N ASP A 191 4.11 4.51 -9.25
CA ASP A 191 5.19 4.07 -10.12
C ASP A 191 5.52 2.60 -9.83
N LEU A 192 5.40 1.75 -10.85
CA LEU A 192 5.70 0.31 -10.75
C LEU A 192 7.11 -0.01 -11.27
N THR A 193 8.02 0.98 -11.23
CA THR A 193 9.43 0.81 -11.59
C THR A 193 10.27 0.58 -10.34
N CYS A 194 11.09 -0.46 -10.34
CA CYS A 194 12.04 -0.71 -9.27
C CYS A 194 13.20 0.29 -9.39
N SER A 195 13.42 1.13 -8.38
CA SER A 195 14.50 2.12 -8.42
C SER A 195 15.92 1.54 -8.33
N ILE A 196 16.06 0.23 -8.10
CA ILE A 196 17.36 -0.46 -8.05
C ILE A 196 17.72 -1.02 -9.43
N CYS A 197 16.85 -1.84 -10.04
CA CYS A 197 17.12 -2.43 -11.35
C CYS A 197 16.60 -1.60 -12.53
N LEU A 198 15.84 -0.54 -12.26
CA LEU A 198 15.22 0.37 -13.24
C LEU A 198 14.22 -0.29 -14.21
N ASP A 199 13.87 -1.54 -13.96
CA ASP A 199 12.84 -2.28 -14.68
C ASP A 199 11.49 -2.23 -13.93
N THR A 200 10.43 -2.72 -14.59
CA THR A 200 9.15 -3.07 -13.94
C THR A 200 9.40 -3.92 -12.69
N VAL A 201 8.74 -3.58 -11.58
CA VAL A 201 8.86 -4.37 -10.34
C VAL A 201 8.42 -5.82 -10.56
N PHE A 202 9.16 -6.76 -9.99
CA PHE A 202 8.93 -8.20 -10.13
C PHE A 202 9.08 -8.89 -8.78
N ASP A 203 8.19 -9.85 -8.47
CA ASP A 203 8.04 -10.40 -7.12
C ASP A 203 7.95 -9.26 -6.10
N VAL A 204 6.93 -8.45 -6.30
CA VAL A 204 6.84 -7.10 -5.77
C VAL A 204 6.76 -7.12 -4.24
N VAL A 205 7.61 -6.32 -3.60
CA VAL A 205 7.55 -6.06 -2.16
C VAL A 205 7.40 -4.57 -1.90
N SER A 206 6.58 -4.23 -0.90
CA SER A 206 6.52 -2.89 -0.33
C SER A 206 7.17 -2.89 1.04
N LEU A 207 8.14 -2.00 1.25
CA LEU A 207 8.76 -1.78 2.55
C LEU A 207 7.76 -1.10 3.51
N THR A 208 8.06 -1.07 4.81
CA THR A 208 7.17 -0.38 5.77
C THR A 208 7.08 1.12 5.51
N CYS A 209 8.08 1.68 4.80
CA CYS A 209 8.05 3.05 4.31
C CYS A 209 7.29 3.25 2.99
N SER A 210 6.46 2.27 2.61
CA SER A 210 5.61 2.25 1.41
C SER A 210 6.32 2.25 0.06
N HIS A 211 7.64 2.33 0.02
CA HIS A 211 8.41 2.20 -1.22
C HIS A 211 8.40 0.77 -1.76
N ILE A 212 8.25 0.63 -3.07
CA ILE A 212 8.08 -0.65 -3.75
C ILE A 212 9.35 -1.03 -4.52
N PHE A 213 9.76 -2.30 -4.40
CA PHE A 213 10.94 -2.86 -5.06
C PHE A 213 10.66 -4.30 -5.52
N CYS A 214 11.55 -4.85 -6.35
CA CYS A 214 11.61 -6.30 -6.54
C CYS A 214 12.13 -6.98 -5.27
N HIS A 215 11.63 -8.17 -4.91
CA HIS A 215 12.09 -8.91 -3.74
C HIS A 215 13.62 -9.10 -3.71
N MET A 216 14.21 -9.57 -4.81
CA MET A 216 15.66 -9.77 -4.90
C MET A 216 16.45 -8.46 -4.76
N CYS A 217 15.92 -7.35 -5.28
CA CYS A 217 16.55 -6.05 -5.17
C CYS A 217 16.49 -5.53 -3.72
N ALA A 218 15.37 -5.73 -3.03
CA ALA A 218 15.24 -5.39 -1.61
C ALA A 218 16.18 -6.24 -0.73
N CYS A 219 16.32 -7.54 -1.02
CA CYS A 219 17.26 -8.41 -0.30
C CYS A 219 18.71 -7.91 -0.46
N SER A 220 19.12 -7.64 -1.70
CA SER A 220 20.44 -7.08 -1.99
C SER A 220 20.67 -5.74 -1.27
N ALA A 221 19.70 -4.83 -1.31
CA ALA A 221 19.79 -3.52 -0.66
C ALA A 221 19.88 -3.60 0.87
N SER A 222 19.31 -4.64 1.48
CA SER A 222 19.40 -4.90 2.93
C SER A 222 20.57 -5.82 3.30
N SER A 223 21.42 -6.19 2.35
CA SER A 223 22.56 -7.10 2.55
C SER A 223 22.17 -8.46 3.13
N VAL A 224 20.96 -8.94 2.81
CA VAL A 224 20.48 -10.27 3.18
C VAL A 224 20.36 -11.15 1.94
N THR A 225 20.48 -12.46 2.14
CA THR A 225 20.21 -13.40 1.05
C THR A 225 18.71 -13.55 0.84
N ILE A 226 18.32 -13.97 -0.35
CA ILE A 226 16.93 -14.35 -0.65
C ILE A 226 16.45 -15.53 0.22
N VAL A 227 17.36 -16.32 0.79
CA VAL A 227 17.04 -17.48 1.63
C VAL A 227 16.69 -17.03 3.04
N ASP A 228 17.46 -16.11 3.61
CA ASP A 228 17.17 -15.51 4.92
C ASP A 228 15.93 -14.60 4.85
N GLY A 229 15.77 -13.91 3.71
CA GLY A 229 14.66 -13.01 3.44
C GLY A 229 14.75 -11.68 4.20
N LEU A 230 13.85 -10.76 3.87
CA LEU A 230 13.88 -9.37 4.38
C LEU A 230 13.71 -9.24 5.90
N LYS A 231 13.18 -10.27 6.57
CA LYS A 231 13.04 -10.31 8.03
C LYS A 231 14.37 -10.42 8.76
N ALA A 232 15.41 -10.92 8.09
CA ALA A 232 16.76 -11.03 8.65
C ALA A 232 17.59 -9.74 8.48
N ALA A 233 17.02 -8.69 7.89
CA ALA A 233 17.72 -7.43 7.64
C ALA A 233 18.13 -6.75 8.94
N ASP A 234 19.31 -6.13 8.94
CA ASP A 234 19.75 -5.29 10.06
C ASP A 234 18.75 -4.14 10.26
N PRO A 235 18.28 -3.87 11.50
CA PRO A 235 17.41 -2.73 11.79
C PRO A 235 17.97 -1.36 11.35
N LYS A 236 19.28 -1.24 11.14
CA LYS A 236 19.95 -0.03 10.61
C LYS A 236 19.99 0.02 9.09
N ALA A 237 19.58 -1.03 8.39
CA ALA A 237 19.49 -1.04 6.94
C ALA A 237 18.48 0.03 6.47
N LYS A 238 18.87 0.77 5.43
CA LYS A 238 18.14 1.95 4.96
C LYS A 238 17.38 1.68 3.67
N CYS A 239 16.19 2.27 3.56
CA CYS A 239 15.49 2.34 2.28
C CYS A 239 16.37 3.03 1.22
N PRO A 240 16.56 2.43 0.02
CA PRO A 240 17.31 3.07 -1.07
C PRO A 240 16.71 4.40 -1.55
N LEU A 241 15.40 4.62 -1.34
CA LEU A 241 14.69 5.82 -1.78
C LEU A 241 14.63 6.89 -0.68
N CYS A 242 14.03 6.59 0.48
CA CYS A 242 13.84 7.59 1.55
C CYS A 242 14.91 7.57 2.65
N ARG A 243 15.85 6.62 2.62
CA ARG A 243 16.92 6.45 3.62
C ARG A 243 16.47 6.17 5.06
N GLU A 244 15.21 5.88 5.27
CA GLU A 244 14.67 5.48 6.56
C GLU A 244 15.19 4.10 6.98
N GLU A 245 15.57 3.98 8.24
CA GLU A 245 16.13 2.77 8.85
C GLU A 245 14.99 1.81 9.27
N GLY A 246 15.28 0.50 9.31
CA GLY A 246 14.37 -0.49 9.88
C GLY A 246 13.16 -0.83 9.03
N VAL A 247 13.20 -0.52 7.73
CA VAL A 247 12.02 -0.62 6.86
C VAL A 247 11.77 -1.99 6.22
N PHE A 248 12.73 -2.92 6.35
CA PHE A 248 12.73 -4.20 5.65
C PHE A 248 12.01 -5.33 6.41
N GLU A 249 12.10 -5.35 7.75
CA GLU A 249 11.56 -6.45 8.57
C GLU A 249 10.05 -6.65 8.37
N GLY A 250 9.32 -5.54 8.27
CA GLY A 250 7.87 -5.52 8.06
C GLY A 250 7.42 -5.47 6.60
N ALA A 251 8.30 -5.75 5.64
CA ALA A 251 7.96 -5.69 4.23
C ALA A 251 6.81 -6.64 3.85
N VAL A 252 5.92 -6.17 2.99
CA VAL A 252 4.72 -6.88 2.53
C VAL A 252 4.90 -7.28 1.07
N HIS A 253 4.71 -8.57 0.77
CA HIS A 253 4.64 -9.04 -0.63
C HIS A 253 3.28 -8.64 -1.23
N LEU A 254 3.32 -8.06 -2.43
CA LEU A 254 2.15 -7.56 -3.16
C LEU A 254 1.72 -8.60 -4.22
N GLU A 255 0.97 -9.61 -3.78
CA GLU A 255 0.60 -10.77 -4.60
C GLU A 255 -0.41 -10.45 -5.69
N GLU A 256 -1.44 -9.65 -5.38
CA GLU A 256 -2.42 -9.24 -6.38
C GLU A 256 -1.80 -8.33 -7.43
N LEU A 257 -0.86 -7.47 -7.01
CA LEU A 257 -0.09 -6.65 -7.94
C LEU A 257 0.82 -7.51 -8.84
N ASN A 258 1.49 -8.54 -8.30
CA ASN A 258 2.24 -9.52 -9.10
C ASN A 258 1.34 -10.21 -10.14
N ILE A 259 0.15 -10.66 -9.73
CA ILE A 259 -0.82 -11.29 -10.64
C ILE A 259 -1.23 -10.31 -11.75
N LEU A 260 -1.51 -9.06 -11.38
CA LEU A 260 -1.91 -8.02 -12.33
C LEU A 260 -0.80 -7.78 -13.36
N LEU A 261 0.43 -7.52 -12.92
CA LEU A 261 1.59 -7.30 -13.80
C LEU A 261 1.84 -8.49 -14.73
N SER A 262 1.74 -9.72 -14.22
CA SER A 262 1.92 -10.94 -15.03
C SER A 262 0.95 -11.04 -16.22
N ARG A 263 -0.25 -10.47 -16.08
CA ARG A 263 -1.29 -10.43 -17.12
C ARG A 263 -1.11 -9.23 -18.04
N SER A 264 -0.68 -8.10 -17.50
CA SER A 264 -0.50 -6.86 -18.25
C SER A 264 0.71 -6.90 -19.20
N CYS A 265 1.79 -7.62 -18.86
CA CYS A 265 2.99 -7.74 -19.70
C CYS A 265 3.57 -9.18 -19.74
N PRO A 266 2.87 -10.16 -20.36
CA PRO A 266 3.18 -11.58 -20.23
C PRO A 266 4.55 -12.00 -20.77
N ASP A 267 5.01 -11.40 -21.87
CA ASP A 267 6.30 -11.73 -22.50
C ASP A 267 7.47 -11.33 -21.60
N TYR A 268 7.48 -10.05 -21.17
CA TYR A 268 8.45 -9.53 -20.18
C TYR A 268 8.41 -10.36 -18.90
N TRP A 269 7.21 -10.66 -18.38
CA TRP A 269 7.05 -11.40 -17.14
C TRP A 269 7.63 -12.81 -17.22
N THR A 270 7.42 -13.49 -18.35
CA THR A 270 7.93 -14.85 -18.59
C THR A 270 9.45 -14.86 -18.67
N GLU A 271 10.05 -13.93 -19.40
CA GLU A 271 11.50 -13.78 -19.49
C GLU A 271 12.12 -13.47 -18.11
N ARG A 272 11.54 -12.51 -17.39
CA ARG A 272 12.00 -12.11 -16.06
C ARG A 272 11.92 -13.27 -15.06
N LEU A 273 10.83 -14.04 -15.09
CA LEU A 273 10.64 -15.22 -14.25
C LEU A 273 11.72 -16.28 -14.50
N GLN A 274 12.07 -16.55 -15.77
CA GLN A 274 13.12 -17.53 -16.10
C GLN A 274 14.50 -17.08 -15.63
N THR A 275 14.81 -15.78 -15.78
CA THR A 275 16.09 -15.21 -15.36
C THR A 275 16.23 -15.18 -13.84
N GLU A 276 15.22 -14.67 -13.12
CA GLU A 276 15.27 -14.67 -11.65
C GLU A 276 15.23 -16.08 -11.07
N ARG A 277 14.53 -17.04 -11.68
CA ARG A 277 14.56 -18.43 -11.19
C ARG A 277 15.96 -19.03 -11.22
N ARG A 278 16.73 -18.79 -12.29
CA ARG A 278 18.12 -19.25 -12.39
C ARG A 278 18.98 -18.61 -11.31
N GLU A 279 18.82 -17.31 -11.13
CA GLU A 279 19.59 -16.54 -10.14
C GLU A 279 19.25 -16.96 -8.70
N ARG A 280 17.97 -17.19 -8.39
CA ARG A 280 17.55 -17.67 -7.07
C ARG A 280 18.13 -19.05 -6.73
N VAL A 281 18.14 -19.96 -7.70
CA VAL A 281 18.77 -21.29 -7.51
C VAL A 281 20.27 -21.15 -7.26
N ARG A 282 20.95 -20.27 -8.00
CA ARG A 282 22.38 -19.99 -7.82
C ARG A 282 22.68 -19.46 -6.41
N GLN A 283 21.97 -18.41 -5.97
CA GLN A 283 22.16 -17.82 -4.65
C GLN A 283 21.83 -18.81 -3.51
N ALA A 284 20.78 -19.62 -3.66
CA ALA A 284 20.44 -20.64 -2.68
C ALA A 284 21.53 -21.71 -2.56
N LYS A 285 22.10 -22.14 -3.69
CA LYS A 285 23.23 -23.08 -3.69
C LYS A 285 24.44 -22.49 -2.96
N GLU A 286 24.84 -21.27 -3.30
CA GLU A 286 25.97 -20.58 -2.66
C GLU A 286 25.77 -20.38 -1.16
N TYR A 287 24.55 -20.04 -0.75
CA TYR A 287 24.16 -19.92 0.65
C TYR A 287 24.40 -21.21 1.42
N TRP A 288 23.84 -22.33 0.94
CA TRP A 288 23.96 -23.63 1.61
C TRP A 288 25.40 -24.15 1.59
N GLU A 289 26.15 -23.95 0.51
CA GLU A 289 27.57 -24.31 0.46
C GLU A 289 28.40 -23.53 1.48
N SER A 290 28.16 -22.22 1.62
CA SER A 290 28.81 -21.38 2.63
C SER A 290 28.47 -21.85 4.04
N HIS A 291 27.19 -22.16 4.29
CA HIS A 291 26.73 -22.66 5.58
C HIS A 291 27.36 -24.02 5.93
N CYS A 292 27.43 -24.95 4.97
CA CYS A 292 28.09 -26.24 5.14
C CYS A 292 29.59 -26.11 5.43
N ARG A 293 30.30 -25.19 4.75
CA ARG A 293 31.73 -24.91 5.01
C ARG A 293 31.94 -24.38 6.42
N ALA A 294 31.14 -23.39 6.83
CA ALA A 294 31.18 -22.83 8.17
C ALA A 294 30.94 -23.88 9.27
N LEU A 295 30.01 -24.81 9.06
CA LEU A 295 29.75 -25.93 9.98
C LEU A 295 30.87 -26.98 9.99
N SER A 296 31.55 -27.17 8.85
CA SER A 296 32.63 -28.16 8.71
C SER A 296 33.99 -27.62 9.18
N GLY A 297 34.09 -26.33 9.50
CA GLY A 297 35.33 -25.70 9.99
C GLY A 297 36.43 -25.57 8.93
N VAL A 298 36.08 -25.61 7.64
CA VAL A 298 36.99 -25.43 6.49
C VAL A 298 36.74 -24.08 5.83
#